data_AF-A0A852EWH5-F1
#
_entry.id   AF-A0A852EWH5-F1
#
_cell.length_a   1.000
_cell.length_b   1.000
_cell.length_c   1.000
_cell.angle_alpha   90.00
_cell.angle_beta   90.00
_cell.angle_gamma   90.00
#
_symmetry.space_group_name_H-M   'P 1'
#
loop_
_entity.id
_entity.type
_entity.pdbx_description
1 polymer ?
#
loop_
_entity_poly.entity_id
_entity_poly.type
_entity_poly.pdbx_seq_one_letter_code
_entity_poly.pdbx_strand_id
1 'polypeptide(L)'
;VDLDIARQELKEFIPHVKNISDSSIKKMAGRDLMRFKEFKKQGMAVKFGRFTQKENKQIRKNVEEFLALTGIDSAEKLLFTSRYPEDKDTIHRLKTEHHFCEKISEGIPRPWRLIYYRARKMFDPNNYKGRYTREEKEQLKKYQALHGNDWKKISELMSRSNLSVAMKFSEIKSAINYGSWTKEETRKLMSAVKDVLSRKLRTENPSSLSSLEQSDTDLWIDREQLHQPLPWTEIETKVGSRYWRQCKQKWNSILTRKLTKGKQLYKGTRGLQTKITLIKRLYETKAEDASEVNWDELSNAFGDVPRNYLQSKFYRLKVSFVPFWKRKTFSEIIDYLYEKKLPELEENL
;
A
#
# COMPACT_ATOMS: atom_id res chain seq x y z
N VAL A 1 -5.64 -31.40 -6.62
CA VAL A 1 -4.67 -30.76 -5.71
C VAL A 1 -5.18 -30.93 -4.30
N ASP A 2 -4.49 -31.75 -3.53
CA ASP A 2 -4.68 -31.85 -2.09
C ASP A 2 -4.43 -30.46 -1.46
N LEU A 3 -5.39 -29.97 -0.67
CA LEU A 3 -5.34 -28.62 -0.11
C LEU A 3 -4.24 -28.47 0.94
N ASP A 4 -3.96 -29.50 1.72
CA ASP A 4 -2.96 -29.44 2.78
C ASP A 4 -1.56 -29.45 2.19
N ILE A 5 -1.34 -30.27 1.15
CA ILE A 5 -0.10 -30.26 0.37
C ILE A 5 0.10 -28.89 -0.27
N ALA A 6 -0.93 -28.34 -0.93
CA ALA A 6 -0.85 -27.02 -1.54
C ALA A 6 -0.55 -25.90 -0.53
N ARG A 7 -1.14 -25.94 0.67
CA ARG A 7 -0.85 -24.99 1.75
C ARG A 7 0.61 -25.10 2.18
N GLN A 8 1.11 -26.31 2.34
CA GLN A 8 2.48 -26.55 2.77
C GLN A 8 3.49 -26.04 1.73
N GLU A 9 3.26 -26.31 0.44
CA GLU A 9 4.13 -25.84 -0.63
C GLU A 9 4.07 -24.32 -0.81
N LEU A 10 2.88 -23.71 -0.73
CA LEU A 10 2.73 -22.26 -0.84
C LEU A 10 3.31 -21.49 0.36
N LYS A 11 3.43 -22.13 1.53
CA LYS A 11 4.00 -21.52 2.75
C LYS A 11 5.41 -20.99 2.53
N GLU A 12 6.17 -21.60 1.62
CA GLU A 12 7.51 -21.16 1.27
C GLU A 12 7.51 -19.79 0.57
N PHE A 13 6.48 -19.50 -0.22
CA PHE A 13 6.43 -18.32 -1.09
C PHE A 13 5.51 -17.21 -0.58
N ILE A 14 4.47 -17.57 0.18
CA ILE A 14 3.36 -16.70 0.52
C ILE A 14 3.31 -16.45 2.04
N PRO A 15 3.52 -15.20 2.48
CA PRO A 15 3.38 -14.83 3.88
C PRO A 15 1.96 -15.10 4.40
N HIS A 16 1.86 -15.56 5.64
CA HIS A 16 0.58 -15.79 6.34
C HIS A 16 -0.43 -16.68 5.58
N VAL A 17 0.06 -17.68 4.84
CA VAL A 17 -0.79 -18.62 4.06
C VAL A 17 -1.92 -19.26 4.88
N LYS A 18 -1.71 -19.44 6.19
CA LYS A 18 -2.70 -19.98 7.12
C LYS A 18 -3.99 -19.17 7.18
N ASN A 19 -3.90 -17.86 6.96
CA ASN A 19 -5.04 -16.93 7.04
C ASN A 19 -5.81 -16.81 5.71
N ILE A 20 -5.36 -17.49 4.66
CA ILE A 20 -5.96 -17.45 3.32
C ILE A 20 -7.04 -18.53 3.21
N SER A 21 -8.18 -18.18 2.60
CA SER A 21 -9.30 -19.10 2.38
C SER A 21 -8.95 -20.25 1.43
N ASP A 22 -9.55 -21.43 1.64
CA ASP A 22 -9.28 -22.63 0.84
C ASP A 22 -9.49 -22.40 -0.67
N SER A 23 -10.57 -21.69 -1.03
CA SER A 23 -10.84 -21.32 -2.43
C SER A 23 -9.70 -20.49 -3.04
N SER A 24 -9.09 -19.61 -2.25
CA SER A 24 -7.98 -18.78 -2.71
C SER A 24 -6.69 -19.59 -2.81
N ILE A 25 -6.42 -20.49 -1.85
CA ILE A 25 -5.31 -21.44 -1.90
C ILE A 25 -5.40 -22.32 -3.14
N LYS A 26 -6.55 -22.96 -3.39
CA LYS A 26 -6.75 -23.83 -4.56
C LYS A 26 -6.46 -23.11 -5.88
N LYS A 27 -6.97 -21.88 -6.02
CA LYS A 27 -6.75 -21.04 -7.21
C LYS A 27 -5.31 -20.55 -7.34
N MET A 28 -4.61 -20.34 -6.24
CA MET A 28 -3.19 -19.93 -6.25
C MET A 28 -2.29 -21.12 -6.57
N ALA A 29 -2.54 -22.27 -5.95
CA ALA A 29 -1.81 -23.50 -6.21
C ALA A 29 -1.89 -23.90 -7.69
N GLY A 30 -3.08 -23.82 -8.30
CA GLY A 30 -3.26 -24.17 -9.71
C GLY A 30 -2.61 -23.22 -10.71
N ARG A 31 -2.35 -21.95 -10.35
CA ARG A 31 -1.95 -20.90 -11.32
C ARG A 31 -0.57 -20.30 -11.07
N ASP A 32 -0.13 -20.31 -9.82
CA ASP A 32 1.08 -19.63 -9.37
C ASP A 32 2.17 -20.59 -8.90
N LEU A 33 1.82 -21.75 -8.30
CA LEU A 33 2.81 -22.58 -7.59
C LEU A 33 3.94 -23.06 -8.49
N MET A 34 3.62 -23.53 -9.71
CA MET A 34 4.64 -23.95 -10.67
C MET A 34 5.53 -22.78 -11.10
N ARG A 35 4.95 -21.61 -11.36
CA ARG A 35 5.70 -20.38 -11.67
C ARG A 35 6.63 -19.96 -10.52
N PHE A 36 6.17 -20.07 -9.27
CA PHE A 36 6.98 -19.74 -8.10
C PHE A 36 8.17 -20.69 -7.92
N LYS A 37 7.94 -22.00 -8.11
CA LYS A 37 9.03 -22.99 -8.10
C LYS A 37 10.07 -22.68 -9.17
N GLU A 38 9.63 -22.28 -10.36
CA GLU A 38 10.52 -21.91 -11.46
C GLU A 38 11.30 -20.62 -11.16
N PHE A 39 10.65 -19.58 -10.64
CA PHE A 39 11.35 -18.37 -10.20
C PHE A 39 12.40 -18.67 -9.13
N LYS A 40 12.10 -19.55 -8.17
CA LYS A 40 13.07 -19.98 -7.16
C LYS A 40 14.29 -20.65 -7.77
N LYS A 41 14.11 -21.54 -8.75
CA LYS A 41 15.23 -22.18 -9.47
C LYS A 41 16.12 -21.15 -10.18
N GLN A 42 15.52 -20.06 -10.67
CA GLN A 42 16.21 -18.94 -11.30
C GLN A 42 16.77 -17.93 -10.29
N GLY A 43 16.71 -18.21 -8.98
CA GLY A 43 17.18 -17.30 -7.93
C GLY A 43 16.28 -16.07 -7.68
N MET A 44 15.06 -16.06 -8.21
CA MET A 44 14.10 -14.98 -8.04
C MET A 44 13.08 -15.28 -6.93
N ALA A 45 12.98 -14.36 -5.96
CA ALA A 45 11.96 -14.41 -4.93
C ALA A 45 10.61 -13.88 -5.42
N VAL A 46 9.52 -14.41 -4.86
CA VAL A 46 8.16 -13.89 -5.07
C VAL A 46 8.02 -12.53 -4.39
N LYS A 47 7.60 -11.51 -5.14
CA LYS A 47 7.54 -10.10 -4.70
C LYS A 47 6.13 -9.68 -4.28
N PHE A 48 6.05 -8.82 -3.27
CA PHE A 48 4.81 -8.21 -2.78
C PHE A 48 4.91 -6.68 -2.76
N GLY A 49 3.80 -5.97 -2.52
CA GLY A 49 3.79 -4.50 -2.46
C GLY A 49 3.65 -3.79 -3.81
N ARG A 50 4.43 -2.71 -4.02
CA ARG A 50 4.32 -1.86 -5.21
C ARG A 50 4.93 -2.55 -6.42
N PHE A 51 4.28 -2.38 -7.57
CA PHE A 51 4.76 -2.89 -8.86
C PHE A 51 5.81 -1.96 -9.46
N THR A 52 6.94 -2.52 -9.89
CA THR A 52 8.00 -1.77 -10.56
C THR A 52 7.58 -1.37 -11.98
N GLN A 53 8.35 -0.47 -12.61
CA GLN A 53 8.10 -0.10 -14.00
C GLN A 53 8.28 -1.28 -14.96
N LYS A 54 9.29 -2.14 -14.73
CA LYS A 54 9.53 -3.36 -15.50
C LYS A 54 8.33 -4.31 -15.45
N GLU A 55 7.78 -4.54 -14.25
CA GLU A 55 6.58 -5.36 -14.09
C GLU A 55 5.37 -4.75 -14.80
N ASN A 56 5.18 -3.43 -14.72
CA ASN A 56 4.09 -2.76 -15.44
C ASN A 56 4.24 -2.87 -16.96
N LYS A 57 5.47 -2.78 -17.50
CA LYS A 57 5.73 -3.00 -18.93
C LYS A 57 5.39 -4.45 -19.32
N GLN A 58 5.78 -5.43 -18.50
CA GLN A 58 5.45 -6.83 -18.75
C GLN A 58 3.94 -7.10 -18.73
N ILE A 59 3.19 -6.49 -17.79
CA ILE A 59 1.72 -6.59 -17.76
C ILE A 59 1.10 -6.07 -19.06
N ARG A 60 1.61 -4.95 -19.61
CA ARG A 60 1.10 -4.40 -20.88
C ARG A 60 1.35 -5.37 -22.02
N LYS A 61 2.58 -5.85 -22.15
CA LYS A 61 2.98 -6.84 -23.15
C LYS A 61 2.09 -8.09 -23.09
N ASN A 62 1.92 -8.68 -21.90
CA ASN A 62 1.11 -9.90 -21.74
C ASN A 62 -0.37 -9.67 -22.10
N VAL A 63 -0.90 -8.47 -21.83
CA VAL A 63 -2.28 -8.11 -22.23
C VAL A 63 -2.37 -7.94 -23.74
N GLU A 64 -1.43 -7.21 -24.37
CA GLU A 64 -1.37 -7.00 -25.82
C GLU A 64 -1.27 -8.33 -26.59
N GLU A 65 -0.41 -9.24 -26.15
CA GLU A 65 -0.27 -10.58 -26.73
C GLU A 65 -1.57 -11.39 -26.59
N PHE A 66 -2.25 -11.30 -25.44
CA PHE A 66 -3.52 -12.00 -25.25
C PHE A 66 -4.63 -11.44 -26.14
N LEU A 67 -4.69 -10.12 -26.32
CA LEU A 67 -5.65 -9.48 -27.23
C LEU A 67 -5.38 -9.92 -28.68
N ALA A 68 -4.11 -9.93 -29.11
CA ALA A 68 -3.72 -10.38 -30.44
C ALA A 68 -4.06 -11.86 -30.69
N LEU A 69 -3.88 -12.72 -29.69
CA LEU A 69 -4.21 -14.14 -29.76
C LEU A 69 -5.72 -14.39 -29.88
N THR A 70 -6.54 -13.61 -29.17
CA THR A 70 -7.97 -13.90 -28.99
C THR A 70 -8.90 -13.04 -29.86
N GLY A 71 -8.38 -11.98 -30.47
CA GLY A 71 -9.16 -11.02 -31.25
C GLY A 71 -10.10 -10.15 -30.41
N ILE A 72 -9.97 -10.14 -29.08
CA ILE A 72 -10.79 -9.26 -28.22
C ILE A 72 -10.41 -7.79 -28.50
N ASP A 73 -11.41 -6.96 -28.80
CA ASP A 73 -11.21 -5.60 -29.29
C ASP A 73 -10.37 -4.68 -28.40
N SER A 74 -10.45 -4.85 -27.07
CA SER A 74 -9.76 -3.95 -26.14
C SER A 74 -9.43 -4.57 -24.79
N ALA A 75 -8.38 -4.03 -24.16
CA ALA A 75 -8.02 -4.35 -22.78
C ALA A 75 -9.16 -4.02 -21.79
N GLU A 76 -10.00 -3.02 -22.11
CA GLU A 76 -11.16 -2.69 -21.29
C GLU A 76 -12.20 -3.83 -21.32
N LYS A 77 -12.60 -4.31 -22.50
CA LYS A 77 -13.52 -5.46 -22.62
C LYS A 77 -12.96 -6.69 -21.92
N LEU A 78 -11.66 -6.95 -22.10
CA LEU A 78 -10.95 -8.04 -21.46
C LEU A 78 -10.97 -7.93 -19.93
N LEU A 79 -10.74 -6.76 -19.33
CA LEU A 79 -10.56 -6.61 -17.88
C LEU A 79 -11.82 -6.18 -17.12
N PHE A 80 -12.79 -5.60 -17.82
CA PHE A 80 -14.05 -5.06 -17.31
C PHE A 80 -15.25 -5.67 -18.03
N THR A 81 -15.20 -6.97 -18.30
CA THR A 81 -16.21 -7.73 -19.04
C THR A 81 -17.65 -7.50 -18.56
N SER A 82 -17.86 -7.17 -17.28
CA SER A 82 -19.20 -6.85 -16.78
C SER A 82 -19.83 -5.58 -17.35
N ARG A 83 -19.06 -4.70 -18.00
CA ARG A 83 -19.54 -3.49 -18.70
C ARG A 83 -20.04 -3.79 -20.11
N TYR A 84 -19.82 -5.01 -20.60
CA TYR A 84 -20.17 -5.44 -21.96
C TYR A 84 -20.97 -6.76 -21.88
N PRO A 85 -22.27 -6.69 -21.56
CA PRO A 85 -23.11 -7.88 -21.40
C PRO A 85 -23.14 -8.77 -22.65
N GLU A 86 -23.21 -8.16 -23.84
CA GLU A 86 -23.28 -8.89 -25.13
C GLU A 86 -22.04 -9.74 -25.40
N ASP A 87 -20.85 -9.23 -25.06
CA ASP A 87 -19.58 -9.93 -25.30
C ASP A 87 -19.18 -10.85 -24.13
N LYS A 88 -19.97 -10.85 -23.05
CA LYS A 88 -19.55 -11.40 -21.76
C LYS A 88 -19.18 -12.87 -21.86
N ASP A 89 -20.06 -13.69 -22.41
CA ASP A 89 -19.87 -15.15 -22.41
C ASP A 89 -18.74 -15.57 -23.35
N THR A 90 -18.64 -14.93 -24.52
CA THR A 90 -17.52 -15.08 -25.46
C THR A 90 -16.18 -14.76 -24.79
N ILE A 91 -16.08 -13.64 -24.08
CA ILE A 91 -14.84 -13.25 -23.39
C ILE A 91 -14.51 -14.25 -22.25
N HIS A 92 -15.50 -14.76 -21.51
CA HIS A 92 -15.26 -15.76 -20.47
C HIS A 92 -14.77 -17.09 -21.04
N ARG A 93 -15.33 -17.53 -22.18
CA ARG A 93 -14.86 -18.71 -22.91
C ARG A 93 -13.41 -18.54 -23.33
N LEU A 94 -13.08 -17.46 -24.04
CA LEU A 94 -11.72 -17.18 -24.51
C LEU A 94 -10.70 -17.10 -23.36
N LYS A 95 -11.06 -16.48 -22.24
CA LYS A 95 -10.20 -16.44 -21.05
C LYS A 95 -9.89 -17.82 -20.48
N THR A 96 -10.86 -18.73 -20.56
CA THR A 96 -10.75 -20.10 -20.05
C THR A 96 -9.91 -20.95 -20.99
N GLU A 97 -10.24 -20.90 -22.29
CA GLU A 97 -9.58 -21.63 -23.37
C GLU A 97 -8.09 -21.29 -23.49
N HIS A 98 -7.74 -20.00 -23.37
CA HIS A 98 -6.37 -19.53 -23.51
C HIS A 98 -5.67 -19.24 -22.18
N HIS A 99 -6.19 -19.76 -21.05
CA HIS A 99 -5.54 -19.65 -19.74
C HIS A 99 -5.10 -18.22 -19.38
N PHE A 100 -6.04 -17.27 -19.47
CA PHE A 100 -5.76 -15.84 -19.34
C PHE A 100 -5.01 -15.48 -18.05
N CYS A 101 -5.31 -16.14 -16.94
CA CYS A 101 -4.70 -15.81 -15.65
C CYS A 101 -3.21 -16.20 -15.60
N GLU A 102 -2.85 -17.28 -16.27
CA GLU A 102 -1.49 -17.74 -16.48
C GLU A 102 -0.76 -16.80 -17.44
N LYS A 103 -1.38 -16.50 -18.59
CA LYS A 103 -0.82 -15.62 -19.62
C LYS A 103 -0.54 -14.21 -19.13
N ILE A 104 -1.48 -13.56 -18.45
CA ILE A 104 -1.25 -12.20 -17.92
C ILE A 104 -0.12 -12.16 -16.87
N SER A 105 0.20 -13.30 -16.25
CA SER A 105 1.15 -13.40 -15.16
C SER A 105 2.53 -13.91 -15.58
N GLU A 106 2.70 -14.22 -16.86
CA GLU A 106 3.95 -14.72 -17.44
C GLU A 106 5.10 -13.72 -17.22
N GLY A 107 6.26 -14.24 -16.78
CA GLY A 107 7.46 -13.43 -16.51
C GLY A 107 7.39 -12.49 -15.30
N ILE A 108 6.32 -12.53 -14.49
CA ILE A 108 6.16 -11.65 -13.32
C ILE A 108 6.19 -12.48 -12.04
N PRO A 109 7.15 -12.25 -11.12
CA PRO A 109 7.31 -13.02 -9.89
C PRO A 109 6.33 -12.57 -8.80
N ARG A 110 5.03 -12.58 -9.10
CA ARG A 110 3.94 -12.21 -8.18
C ARG A 110 2.74 -13.12 -8.33
N PRO A 111 1.89 -13.25 -7.28
CA PRO A 111 0.62 -13.94 -7.39
C PRO A 111 -0.28 -13.34 -8.49
N TRP A 112 -0.88 -14.19 -9.33
CA TRP A 112 -1.68 -13.78 -10.49
C TRP A 112 -2.80 -12.80 -10.12
N ARG A 113 -3.40 -12.94 -8.94
CA ARG A 113 -4.47 -12.04 -8.48
C ARG A 113 -3.97 -10.62 -8.31
N LEU A 114 -2.76 -10.43 -7.76
CA LEU A 114 -2.18 -9.09 -7.59
C LEU A 114 -1.88 -8.47 -8.96
N ILE A 115 -1.40 -9.28 -9.90
CA ILE A 115 -1.14 -8.88 -11.29
C ILE A 115 -2.45 -8.47 -11.97
N TYR A 116 -3.51 -9.29 -11.85
CA TYR A 116 -4.83 -8.99 -12.39
C TYR A 116 -5.40 -7.69 -11.82
N TYR A 117 -5.33 -7.47 -10.50
CA TYR A 117 -5.75 -6.21 -9.89
C TYR A 117 -4.93 -5.01 -10.37
N ARG A 118 -3.62 -5.20 -10.60
CA ARG A 118 -2.76 -4.17 -11.15
C ARG A 118 -3.13 -3.84 -12.59
N ALA A 119 -3.33 -4.84 -13.43
CA ALA A 119 -3.78 -4.68 -14.82
C ALA A 119 -5.10 -3.92 -14.88
N ARG A 120 -6.11 -4.32 -14.08
CA ARG A 120 -7.36 -3.57 -13.97
C ARG A 120 -7.12 -2.10 -13.66
N LYS A 121 -6.27 -1.75 -12.69
CA LYS A 121 -5.97 -0.33 -12.39
C LYS A 121 -5.28 0.42 -13.53
N MET A 122 -4.46 -0.26 -14.32
CA MET A 122 -3.70 0.32 -15.44
C MET A 122 -4.57 0.60 -16.66
N PHE A 123 -5.58 -0.26 -16.90
CA PHE A 123 -6.44 -0.23 -18.08
C PHE A 123 -7.88 0.23 -17.78
N ASP A 124 -8.17 0.73 -16.58
CA ASP A 124 -9.47 1.32 -16.27
C ASP A 124 -9.54 2.76 -16.81
N PRO A 125 -10.34 3.06 -17.84
CA PRO A 125 -10.49 4.43 -18.34
C PRO A 125 -11.16 5.35 -17.31
N ASN A 126 -11.83 4.78 -16.30
CA ASN A 126 -12.45 5.52 -15.21
C ASN A 126 -11.46 5.85 -14.08
N ASN A 127 -10.20 5.45 -14.21
CA ASN A 127 -9.15 5.84 -13.29
C ASN A 127 -8.56 7.22 -13.67
N TYR A 128 -7.84 7.85 -12.75
CA TYR A 128 -7.14 9.13 -12.97
C TYR A 128 -7.99 10.34 -13.40
N LYS A 129 -9.32 10.33 -13.16
CA LYS A 129 -10.25 11.45 -13.42
C LYS A 129 -10.06 12.71 -12.57
N GLY A 130 -8.90 12.88 -11.92
CA GLY A 130 -8.58 14.06 -11.12
C GLY A 130 -9.42 14.22 -9.84
N ARG A 131 -9.48 15.46 -9.35
CA ARG A 131 -10.19 15.82 -8.09
C ARG A 131 -11.71 15.72 -8.29
N TYR A 132 -12.44 15.44 -7.21
CA TYR A 132 -13.90 15.49 -7.23
C TYR A 132 -14.36 16.93 -7.12
N THR A 133 -15.24 17.35 -8.04
CA THR A 133 -15.95 18.63 -7.98
C THR A 133 -16.97 18.64 -6.83
N ARG A 134 -17.62 19.78 -6.57
CA ARG A 134 -18.65 19.86 -5.53
C ARG A 134 -19.88 19.05 -5.96
N GLU A 135 -20.23 19.16 -7.23
CA GLU A 135 -21.35 18.50 -7.90
C GLU A 135 -21.16 16.98 -7.86
N GLU A 136 -19.95 16.49 -8.18
CA GLU A 136 -19.66 15.06 -8.09
C GLU A 136 -19.75 14.52 -6.65
N LYS A 137 -19.40 15.32 -5.63
CA LYS A 137 -19.54 14.90 -4.23
C LYS A 137 -21.01 14.83 -3.82
N GLU A 138 -21.83 15.78 -4.24
CA GLU A 138 -23.27 15.76 -4.00
C GLU A 138 -23.92 14.57 -4.72
N GLN A 139 -23.55 14.33 -5.97
CA GLN A 139 -24.05 13.20 -6.74
C GLN A 139 -23.63 11.86 -6.12
N LEU A 140 -22.40 11.74 -5.63
CA LEU A 140 -21.93 10.55 -4.92
C LEU A 140 -22.77 10.27 -3.67
N LYS A 141 -23.12 11.30 -2.89
CA LYS A 141 -24.00 11.15 -1.73
C LYS A 141 -25.40 10.70 -2.14
N LYS A 142 -25.97 11.27 -3.20
CA LYS A 142 -27.28 10.87 -3.74
C LYS A 142 -27.29 9.41 -4.20
N TYR A 143 -26.30 8.99 -5.00
CA TYR A 143 -26.23 7.60 -5.47
C TYR A 143 -25.98 6.60 -4.35
N GLN A 144 -25.20 6.96 -3.33
CA GLN A 144 -25.02 6.10 -2.16
C GLN A 144 -26.31 5.96 -1.36
N ALA A 145 -27.10 7.03 -1.22
CA ALA A 145 -28.41 6.95 -0.58
C ALA A 145 -29.39 6.04 -1.34
N LEU A 146 -29.32 6.02 -2.68
CA LEU A 146 -30.21 5.22 -3.53
C LEU A 146 -29.78 3.74 -3.69
N HIS A 147 -28.48 3.48 -3.76
CA HIS A 147 -27.94 2.15 -4.10
C HIS A 147 -27.14 1.51 -2.96
N GLY A 148 -27.07 2.16 -1.80
CA GLY A 148 -26.22 1.73 -0.69
C GLY A 148 -24.75 1.71 -1.08
N ASN A 149 -24.02 0.73 -0.56
CA ASN A 149 -22.58 0.57 -0.81
C ASN A 149 -22.28 -0.25 -2.09
N ASP A 150 -23.18 -0.27 -3.08
CA ASP A 150 -22.89 -0.85 -4.39
C ASP A 150 -21.97 0.06 -5.22
N TRP A 151 -20.69 0.07 -4.81
CA TRP A 151 -19.66 0.89 -5.43
C TRP A 151 -19.41 0.53 -6.89
N LYS A 152 -19.79 -0.68 -7.33
CA LYS A 152 -19.66 -1.07 -8.74
C LYS A 152 -20.70 -0.29 -9.56
N LYS A 153 -21.97 -0.30 -9.14
CA LYS A 153 -23.02 0.46 -9.81
C LYS A 153 -22.78 1.96 -9.75
N ILE A 154 -22.39 2.48 -8.58
CA ILE A 154 -22.07 3.92 -8.42
C ILE A 154 -20.87 4.33 -9.29
N SER A 155 -19.86 3.46 -9.43
CA SER A 155 -18.69 3.69 -10.29
C SER A 155 -19.06 3.88 -11.76
N GLU A 156 -19.99 3.04 -12.26
CA GLU A 156 -20.50 3.12 -13.62
C GLU A 156 -21.30 4.42 -13.82
N LEU A 157 -22.18 4.77 -12.89
CA LEU A 157 -22.95 6.03 -12.93
C LEU A 157 -22.08 7.28 -12.88
N MET A 158 -20.99 7.25 -12.11
CA MET A 158 -20.09 8.40 -11.94
C MET A 158 -18.93 8.45 -12.94
N SER A 159 -18.78 7.44 -13.82
CA SER A 159 -17.64 7.31 -14.72
C SER A 159 -16.27 7.45 -14.01
N ARG A 160 -16.19 6.95 -12.77
CA ARG A 160 -15.00 6.98 -11.90
C ARG A 160 -14.78 5.61 -11.30
N SER A 161 -13.53 5.19 -11.11
CA SER A 161 -13.21 3.85 -10.62
C SER A 161 -13.89 3.53 -9.28
N ASN A 162 -14.30 2.27 -9.10
CA ASN A 162 -14.98 1.77 -7.90
C ASN A 162 -14.23 2.14 -6.61
N LEU A 163 -12.91 1.91 -6.58
CA LEU A 163 -12.09 2.27 -5.43
C LEU A 163 -12.12 3.78 -5.16
N SER A 164 -12.13 4.63 -6.19
CA SER A 164 -12.18 6.08 -6.05
C SER A 164 -13.48 6.54 -5.40
N VAL A 165 -14.64 6.05 -5.88
CA VAL A 165 -15.95 6.44 -5.33
C VAL A 165 -16.11 5.96 -3.90
N ALA A 166 -15.77 4.71 -3.58
CA ALA A 166 -15.82 4.17 -2.22
C ALA A 166 -14.92 4.97 -1.26
N MET A 167 -13.70 5.26 -1.69
CA MET A 167 -12.74 6.04 -0.91
C MET A 167 -13.21 7.47 -0.68
N LYS A 168 -13.73 8.13 -1.72
CA LYS A 168 -14.22 9.49 -1.62
C LYS A 168 -15.45 9.56 -0.73
N PHE A 169 -16.39 8.63 -0.85
CA PHE A 169 -17.57 8.60 0.01
C PHE A 169 -17.16 8.44 1.48
N SER A 170 -16.23 7.51 1.76
CA SER A 170 -15.70 7.32 3.11
C SER A 170 -15.10 8.59 3.72
N GLU A 171 -14.58 9.52 2.90
CA GLU A 171 -14.03 10.82 3.32
C GLU A 171 -15.13 11.87 3.57
N ILE A 172 -16.24 11.83 2.81
CA ILE A 172 -17.28 12.88 2.83
C ILE A 172 -18.60 12.45 3.49
N LYS A 173 -18.68 11.21 4.00
CA LYS A 173 -19.88 10.62 4.61
C LYS A 173 -20.43 11.42 5.80
N SER A 174 -19.58 12.19 6.48
CA SER A 174 -19.93 12.98 7.66
C SER A 174 -19.28 14.36 7.58
N ALA A 175 -19.82 15.32 8.34
CA ALA A 175 -19.15 16.60 8.55
C ALA A 175 -17.85 16.35 9.33
N ILE A 176 -16.72 16.73 8.75
CA ILE A 176 -15.39 16.53 9.35
C ILE A 176 -14.64 17.86 9.43
N ASN A 177 -13.82 17.98 10.46
CA ASN A 177 -12.96 19.13 10.66
C ASN A 177 -11.73 19.05 9.75
N TYR A 178 -11.40 20.17 9.11
CA TYR A 178 -10.14 20.38 8.41
C TYR A 178 -9.26 21.36 9.19
N GLY A 179 -7.95 21.36 8.89
CA GLY A 179 -6.98 22.21 9.59
C GLY A 179 -6.45 21.62 10.89
N SER A 180 -5.94 22.50 11.76
CA SER A 180 -5.22 22.16 13.00
C SER A 180 -6.04 21.29 13.95
N TRP A 181 -5.38 20.33 14.59
CA TRP A 181 -5.99 19.47 15.60
C TRP A 181 -6.08 20.18 16.94
N THR A 182 -7.26 20.21 17.54
CA THR A 182 -7.41 20.72 18.90
C THR A 182 -6.80 19.75 19.92
N LYS A 183 -6.58 20.23 21.15
CA LYS A 183 -6.11 19.38 22.27
C LYS A 183 -7.11 18.25 22.54
N GLU A 184 -8.41 18.58 22.49
CA GLU A 184 -9.49 17.63 22.71
C GLU A 184 -9.56 16.54 21.63
N GLU A 185 -9.46 16.91 20.34
CA GLU A 185 -9.41 15.94 19.25
C GLU A 185 -8.20 15.00 19.39
N THR A 186 -7.06 15.57 19.78
CA THR A 186 -5.83 14.80 20.00
C THR A 186 -5.99 13.81 21.16
N ARG A 187 -6.63 14.21 22.26
CA ARG A 187 -6.93 13.36 23.42
C ARG A 187 -7.89 12.21 23.04
N LYS A 188 -8.96 12.51 22.30
CA LYS A 188 -9.88 11.49 21.78
C LYS A 188 -9.18 10.47 20.90
N LEU A 189 -8.30 10.92 19.98
CA LEU A 189 -7.52 10.02 19.13
C LEU A 189 -6.62 9.10 19.95
N MET A 190 -5.87 9.65 20.92
CA MET A 190 -5.00 8.85 21.77
C MET A 190 -5.80 7.81 22.57
N SER A 191 -6.93 8.21 23.15
CA SER A 191 -7.83 7.32 23.89
C SER A 191 -8.38 6.19 23.01
N ALA A 192 -8.84 6.51 21.79
CA ALA A 192 -9.38 5.52 20.86
C ALA A 192 -8.34 4.50 20.41
N VAL A 193 -7.10 4.93 20.13
CA VAL A 193 -6.02 4.00 19.75
C VAL A 193 -5.61 3.12 20.94
N LYS A 194 -5.50 3.72 22.12
CA LYS A 194 -5.23 3.04 23.40
C LYS A 194 -6.22 1.93 23.69
N ASP A 195 -7.51 2.22 23.57
CA ASP A 195 -8.56 1.22 23.73
C ASP A 195 -8.44 0.05 22.72
N VAL A 196 -8.22 0.35 21.44
CA VAL A 196 -8.01 -0.69 20.41
C VAL A 196 -6.84 -1.60 20.76
N LEU A 197 -5.70 -1.02 21.15
CA LEU A 197 -4.49 -1.77 21.48
C LEU A 197 -4.69 -2.61 22.75
N SER A 198 -5.30 -2.03 23.79
CA SER A 198 -5.63 -2.76 25.03
C SER A 198 -6.57 -3.94 24.77
N ARG A 199 -7.58 -3.79 23.90
CA ARG A 199 -8.46 -4.89 23.52
C ARG A 199 -7.72 -6.01 22.79
N LYS A 200 -6.85 -5.66 21.84
CA LYS A 200 -6.03 -6.67 21.14
C LYS A 200 -5.12 -7.44 22.08
N LEU A 201 -4.47 -6.75 23.01
CA LEU A 201 -3.61 -7.39 24.01
C LEU A 201 -4.38 -8.40 24.87
N ARG A 202 -5.59 -8.04 25.30
CA ARG A 202 -6.48 -8.96 26.04
C ARG A 202 -6.83 -10.21 25.24
N THR A 203 -6.95 -10.10 23.92
CA THR A 203 -7.26 -11.23 23.04
C THR A 203 -6.02 -12.09 22.74
N GLU A 204 -4.84 -11.47 22.62
CA GLU A 204 -3.60 -12.16 22.22
C GLU A 204 -2.85 -12.78 23.42
N ASN A 205 -2.89 -12.17 24.61
CA ASN A 205 -2.19 -12.65 25.82
C ASN A 205 -3.02 -12.41 27.11
N PRO A 206 -3.88 -13.36 27.52
CA PRO A 206 -4.70 -13.23 28.74
C PRO A 206 -3.88 -13.13 30.04
N SER A 207 -2.64 -13.62 30.06
CA SER A 207 -1.78 -13.71 31.26
C SER A 207 -0.92 -12.46 31.54
N SER A 208 -0.86 -11.49 30.62
CA SER A 208 -0.03 -10.27 30.76
C SER A 208 -0.72 -9.12 31.51
N LEU A 209 -1.88 -9.38 32.13
CA LEU A 209 -2.74 -8.36 32.75
C LEU A 209 -2.14 -7.69 34.00
N SER A 210 -1.18 -8.34 34.67
CA SER A 210 -0.63 -7.85 35.95
C SER A 210 0.26 -6.60 35.83
N SER A 211 0.72 -6.22 34.62
CA SER A 211 1.76 -5.19 34.45
C SER A 211 1.24 -3.82 34.02
N LEU A 212 -0.04 -3.72 33.61
CA LEU A 212 -0.59 -2.52 32.95
C LEU A 212 -1.46 -1.64 33.85
N GLU A 213 -1.88 -2.15 35.03
CA GLU A 213 -2.79 -1.42 35.91
C GLU A 213 -2.09 -0.45 36.87
N GLN A 214 -0.74 -0.44 36.95
CA GLN A 214 -0.01 0.32 37.98
C GLN A 214 1.02 1.35 37.49
N SER A 215 1.24 1.54 36.18
CA SER A 215 2.15 2.61 35.73
C SER A 215 1.38 3.81 35.18
N ASP A 216 1.25 4.86 35.99
CA ASP A 216 0.89 6.22 35.56
C ASP A 216 2.04 6.90 34.77
N THR A 217 2.94 6.09 34.20
CA THR A 217 4.14 6.51 33.50
C THR A 217 3.89 6.47 32.00
N ASP A 218 4.37 7.48 31.29
CA ASP A 218 4.16 7.83 29.87
C ASP A 218 4.63 6.76 28.83
N LEU A 219 4.82 5.51 29.26
CA LEU A 219 5.27 4.32 28.51
C LEU A 219 4.09 3.37 28.21
N TRP A 220 2.95 3.92 27.78
CA TRP A 220 1.70 3.17 27.59
C TRP A 220 1.76 2.04 26.54
N ILE A 221 2.72 2.02 25.61
CA ILE A 221 2.73 1.07 24.50
C ILE A 221 4.14 0.57 24.25
N ASP A 222 4.31 -0.76 24.25
CA ASP A 222 5.54 -1.39 23.82
C ASP A 222 5.79 -1.11 22.32
N ARG A 223 7.05 -0.88 21.95
CA ARG A 223 7.42 -0.41 20.60
C ARG A 223 6.91 -1.33 19.51
N GLU A 224 6.89 -2.63 19.75
CA GLU A 224 6.42 -3.65 18.80
C GLU A 224 4.91 -3.56 18.55
N GLN A 225 4.13 -3.14 19.54
CA GLN A 225 2.67 -2.98 19.43
C GLN A 225 2.29 -1.75 18.59
N LEU A 226 3.20 -0.77 18.43
CA LEU A 226 2.98 0.44 17.64
C LEU A 226 2.98 0.19 16.12
N HIS A 227 3.58 -0.91 15.68
CA HIS A 227 3.63 -1.30 14.27
C HIS A 227 2.43 -2.17 13.85
N GLN A 228 1.58 -2.57 14.79
CA GLN A 228 0.42 -3.40 14.49
C GLN A 228 -0.63 -2.65 13.64
N PRO A 229 -1.36 -3.37 12.75
CA PRO A 229 -2.40 -2.77 11.93
C PRO A 229 -3.59 -2.32 12.80
N LEU A 230 -3.88 -1.02 12.79
CA LEU A 230 -5.00 -0.42 13.53
C LEU A 230 -6.28 -0.31 12.66
N PRO A 231 -7.48 -0.60 13.21
CA PRO A 231 -8.76 -0.45 12.55
C PRO A 231 -9.17 1.03 12.51
N TRP A 232 -8.59 1.78 11.56
CA TRP A 232 -8.75 3.24 11.51
C TRP A 232 -10.20 3.72 11.36
N THR A 233 -11.08 2.92 10.76
CA THR A 233 -12.51 3.24 10.65
C THR A 233 -13.23 3.17 12.01
N GLU A 234 -12.83 2.26 12.90
CA GLU A 234 -13.36 2.23 14.27
C GLU A 234 -12.86 3.44 15.07
N ILE A 235 -11.57 3.75 14.93
CA ILE A 235 -10.94 4.92 15.57
C ILE A 235 -11.59 6.22 15.08
N GLU A 236 -11.86 6.33 13.77
CA GLU A 236 -12.61 7.44 13.18
C GLU A 236 -13.95 7.66 13.88
N THR A 237 -14.74 6.61 14.06
CA THR A 237 -16.04 6.67 14.74
C THR A 237 -15.91 7.18 16.18
N LYS A 238 -14.89 6.72 16.92
CA LYS A 238 -14.63 7.17 18.30
C LYS A 238 -14.15 8.62 18.38
N VAL A 239 -13.36 9.07 17.41
CA VAL A 239 -12.90 10.48 17.34
C VAL A 239 -14.05 11.40 16.95
N GLY A 240 -14.91 10.96 16.04
CA GLY A 240 -16.15 11.65 15.62
C GLY A 240 -15.93 12.90 14.75
N SER A 241 -14.84 13.64 14.94
CA SER A 241 -14.61 14.93 14.25
C SER A 241 -13.67 14.85 13.04
N ARG A 242 -13.01 13.71 12.80
CA ARG A 242 -11.94 13.56 11.80
C ARG A 242 -12.09 12.26 11.04
N TYR A 243 -11.76 12.31 9.75
CA TYR A 243 -11.71 11.16 8.86
C TYR A 243 -10.55 10.22 9.19
N TRP A 244 -10.71 8.91 8.95
CA TRP A 244 -9.73 7.89 9.35
C TRP A 244 -8.30 8.14 8.82
N ARG A 245 -8.14 8.74 7.62
CA ARG A 245 -6.80 9.11 7.11
C ARG A 245 -6.17 10.24 7.90
N GLN A 246 -6.98 11.22 8.35
CA GLN A 246 -6.51 12.29 9.21
C GLN A 246 -6.08 11.70 10.56
N CYS A 247 -6.87 10.79 11.14
CA CYS A 247 -6.53 10.08 12.37
C CYS A 247 -5.21 9.31 12.22
N LYS A 248 -5.05 8.53 11.15
CA LYS A 248 -3.81 7.79 10.85
C LYS A 248 -2.60 8.72 10.70
N GLN A 249 -2.75 9.82 9.96
CA GLN A 249 -1.68 10.79 9.77
C GLN A 249 -1.27 11.46 11.08
N LYS A 250 -2.26 11.90 11.88
CA LYS A 250 -2.01 12.52 13.18
C LYS A 250 -1.36 11.54 14.15
N TRP A 251 -1.82 10.29 14.19
CA TRP A 251 -1.21 9.25 15.01
C TRP A 251 0.25 9.02 14.62
N ASN A 252 0.57 8.86 13.33
CA ASN A 252 1.96 8.74 12.88
C ASN A 252 2.83 9.92 13.33
N SER A 253 2.30 11.14 13.34
CA SER A 253 3.00 12.32 13.86
C SER A 253 3.22 12.25 15.37
N ILE A 254 2.23 11.78 16.13
CA ILE A 254 2.34 11.58 17.59
C ILE A 254 3.39 10.50 17.88
N LEU A 255 3.33 9.36 17.19
CA LEU A 255 4.28 8.26 17.30
C LEU A 255 5.71 8.71 17.01
N THR A 256 5.91 9.40 15.89
CA THR A 256 7.22 9.92 15.53
C THR A 256 7.77 10.81 16.66
N ARG A 257 6.94 11.70 17.22
CA ARG A 257 7.37 12.58 18.32
C ARG A 257 7.73 11.79 19.59
N LYS A 258 6.98 10.73 19.92
CA LYS A 258 7.25 9.87 21.08
C LYS A 258 8.54 9.05 20.89
N LEU A 259 8.68 8.38 19.75
CA LEU A 259 9.85 7.53 19.44
C LEU A 259 11.15 8.35 19.39
N THR A 260 11.07 9.58 18.89
CA THR A 260 12.20 10.51 18.87
C THR A 260 12.47 11.22 20.20
N LYS A 261 11.71 10.92 21.27
CA LYS A 261 11.75 11.61 22.58
C LYS A 261 11.66 13.14 22.43
N GLY A 262 10.89 13.61 21.46
CA GLY A 262 10.80 15.03 21.10
C GLY A 262 12.02 15.64 20.41
N LYS A 263 13.12 14.88 20.23
CA LYS A 263 14.34 15.36 19.55
C LYS A 263 14.06 15.59 18.07
N GLN A 264 14.47 16.76 17.59
CA GLN A 264 14.40 17.09 16.16
C GLN A 264 15.53 16.39 15.41
N LEU A 265 15.37 15.11 15.09
CA LEU A 265 16.40 14.30 14.40
C LEU A 265 16.86 14.90 13.06
N TYR A 266 16.06 15.77 12.45
CA TYR A 266 16.28 16.32 11.11
C TYR A 266 16.49 17.85 11.09
N LYS A 267 16.96 18.45 12.18
CA LYS A 267 17.34 19.88 12.25
C LYS A 267 18.82 20.06 12.57
N GLY A 268 19.41 21.15 12.11
CA GLY A 268 20.82 21.51 12.33
C GLY A 268 21.80 20.43 11.84
N THR A 269 22.97 20.36 12.46
CA THR A 269 24.06 19.41 12.17
C THR A 269 23.58 17.95 12.22
N ARG A 270 22.77 17.59 13.22
CA ARG A 270 22.19 16.23 13.33
C ARG A 270 21.29 15.88 12.15
N GLY A 271 20.54 16.85 11.65
CA GLY A 271 19.72 16.67 10.47
C GLY A 271 20.53 16.51 9.19
N LEU A 272 21.68 17.18 9.09
CA LEU A 272 22.62 17.01 7.99
C LEU A 272 23.25 15.62 8.02
N GLN A 273 23.77 15.19 9.17
CA GLN A 273 24.27 13.83 9.38
C GLN A 273 23.24 12.77 8.99
N THR A 274 21.98 12.95 9.41
CA THR A 274 20.92 11.98 9.10
C THR A 274 20.62 11.90 7.60
N LYS A 275 20.72 13.03 6.87
CA LYS A 275 20.59 13.03 5.40
C LYS A 275 21.75 12.29 4.73
N ILE A 276 22.99 12.56 5.16
CA ILE A 276 24.22 11.89 4.68
C ILE A 276 24.09 10.38 4.87
N THR A 277 23.79 9.95 6.10
CA THR A 277 23.61 8.52 6.41
C THR A 277 22.48 7.91 5.57
N LEU A 278 21.37 8.62 5.37
CA LEU A 278 20.26 8.10 4.56
C LEU A 278 20.65 7.91 3.08
N ILE A 279 21.41 8.85 2.51
CA ILE A 279 21.89 8.74 1.13
C ILE A 279 22.85 7.54 1.00
N LYS A 280 23.85 7.42 1.89
CA LYS A 280 24.81 6.30 1.89
C LYS A 280 24.10 4.95 1.99
N ARG A 281 23.22 4.80 2.98
CA ARG A 281 22.46 3.57 3.18
C ARG A 281 21.56 3.22 2.00
N LEU A 282 20.90 4.20 1.38
CA LEU A 282 20.08 3.95 0.19
C LEU A 282 20.94 3.52 -1.01
N TYR A 283 22.11 4.13 -1.19
CA TYR A 283 23.05 3.75 -2.25
C TYR A 283 23.56 2.31 -2.08
N GLU A 284 23.89 1.92 -0.85
CA GLU A 284 24.31 0.55 -0.51
C GLU A 284 23.27 -0.53 -0.86
N THR A 285 21.96 -0.19 -0.84
CA THR A 285 20.91 -1.16 -1.19
C THR A 285 20.96 -1.60 -2.65
N LYS A 286 21.59 -0.80 -3.54
CA LYS A 286 21.59 -1.02 -5.00
C LYS A 286 20.20 -1.32 -5.59
N ALA A 287 19.16 -0.82 -4.94
CA ALA A 287 17.78 -1.07 -5.33
C ALA A 287 17.44 -0.29 -6.62
N GLU A 288 16.84 -0.95 -7.60
CA GLU A 288 16.42 -0.30 -8.85
C GLU A 288 15.09 0.45 -8.71
N ASP A 289 14.31 0.14 -7.67
CA ASP A 289 13.04 0.77 -7.36
C ASP A 289 12.82 0.94 -5.84
N ALA A 290 12.10 1.99 -5.45
CA ALA A 290 11.77 2.27 -4.04
C ALA A 290 10.99 1.14 -3.34
N SER A 291 10.35 0.25 -4.10
CA SER A 291 9.65 -0.92 -3.60
C SER A 291 10.56 -2.07 -3.18
N GLU A 292 11.81 -2.08 -3.66
CA GLU A 292 12.81 -3.10 -3.37
C GLU A 292 13.64 -2.75 -2.12
N VAL A 293 13.58 -1.49 -1.68
CA VAL A 293 14.25 -1.04 -0.46
C VAL A 293 13.57 -1.64 0.78
N ASN A 294 14.35 -2.31 1.63
CA ASN A 294 13.91 -2.74 2.96
C ASN A 294 13.82 -1.56 3.93
N TRP A 295 12.71 -0.82 3.84
CA TRP A 295 12.51 0.38 4.65
C TRP A 295 12.37 0.12 6.15
N ASP A 296 12.07 -1.11 6.59
CA ASP A 296 11.99 -1.44 8.02
C ASP A 296 13.39 -1.56 8.62
N GLU A 297 14.30 -2.24 7.94
CA GLU A 297 15.71 -2.33 8.33
C GLU A 297 16.36 -0.94 8.39
N LEU A 298 16.11 -0.11 7.36
CA LEU A 298 16.54 1.29 7.41
C LEU A 298 15.90 2.03 8.60
N SER A 299 14.59 1.89 8.82
CA SER A 299 13.87 2.49 9.95
C SER A 299 14.56 2.19 11.28
N ASN A 300 14.96 0.94 11.50
CA ASN A 300 15.62 0.49 12.72
C ASN A 300 17.00 1.16 12.88
N ALA A 301 17.79 1.21 11.80
CA ALA A 301 19.09 1.91 11.79
C ALA A 301 18.98 3.41 12.09
N PHE A 302 17.82 4.04 11.88
CA PHE A 302 17.54 5.45 12.18
C PHE A 302 16.85 5.68 13.54
N GLY A 303 16.95 4.72 14.47
CA GLY A 303 16.40 4.82 15.82
C GLY A 303 14.92 4.47 15.89
N ASP A 304 14.52 3.44 15.14
CA ASP A 304 13.16 2.89 15.04
C ASP A 304 12.10 3.93 14.64
N VAL A 305 12.45 4.82 13.72
CA VAL A 305 11.48 5.83 13.24
C VAL A 305 10.48 5.18 12.28
N PRO A 306 9.18 5.52 12.33
CA PRO A 306 8.20 4.86 11.48
C PRO A 306 8.58 4.90 9.99
N ARG A 307 8.46 3.77 9.27
CA ARG A 307 8.75 3.63 7.83
C ARG A 307 8.31 4.84 6.99
N ASN A 308 7.05 5.27 7.17
CA ASN A 308 6.46 6.39 6.42
C ASN A 308 7.18 7.72 6.68
N TYR A 309 7.72 7.90 7.89
CA TYR A 309 8.51 9.07 8.24
C TYR A 309 9.81 9.07 7.44
N LEU A 310 10.57 7.97 7.42
CA LEU A 310 11.81 7.89 6.65
C LEU A 310 11.58 8.06 5.14
N GLN A 311 10.53 7.42 4.60
CA GLN A 311 10.11 7.62 3.21
C GLN A 311 9.77 9.08 2.90
N SER A 312 9.14 9.80 3.84
CA SER A 312 8.86 11.24 3.67
C SER A 312 10.13 12.08 3.65
N LYS A 313 11.18 11.68 4.38
CA LYS A 313 12.48 12.36 4.39
C LYS A 313 13.24 12.13 3.10
N PHE A 314 13.27 10.89 2.61
CA PHE A 314 13.78 10.58 1.29
C PHE A 314 13.03 11.36 0.20
N TYR A 315 11.69 11.40 0.25
CA TYR A 315 10.91 12.16 -0.71
C TYR A 315 11.30 13.63 -0.73
N ARG A 316 11.50 14.26 0.46
CA ARG A 316 11.97 15.64 0.55
C ARG A 316 13.38 15.82 -0.04
N LEU A 317 14.32 14.93 0.26
CA LEU A 317 15.66 14.95 -0.36
C LEU A 317 15.57 14.93 -1.88
N LYS A 318 14.81 13.97 -2.42
CA LYS A 318 14.59 13.82 -3.85
C LYS A 318 14.04 15.10 -4.48
N VAL A 319 12.94 15.65 -3.95
CA VAL A 319 12.28 16.80 -4.58
C VAL A 319 13.04 18.12 -4.41
N SER A 320 13.83 18.25 -3.34
CA SER A 320 14.58 19.48 -3.05
C SER A 320 15.92 19.54 -3.78
N PHE A 321 16.58 18.40 -3.99
CA PHE A 321 17.96 18.39 -4.47
C PHE A 321 18.16 17.78 -5.84
N VAL A 322 17.25 16.94 -6.33
CA VAL A 322 17.45 16.22 -7.60
C VAL A 322 16.73 16.96 -8.75
N PRO A 323 17.48 17.55 -9.69
CA PRO A 323 16.90 18.22 -10.84
C PRO A 323 16.11 17.24 -11.71
N PHE A 324 14.97 17.70 -12.22
CA PHE A 324 14.12 16.93 -13.12
C PHE A 324 13.80 15.51 -12.64
N TRP A 325 13.73 15.27 -11.32
CA TRP A 325 13.55 13.95 -10.71
C TRP A 325 12.37 13.14 -11.25
N LYS A 326 11.36 13.78 -11.85
CA LYS A 326 10.22 13.11 -12.50
C LYS A 326 10.62 12.31 -13.75
N ARG A 327 11.73 12.67 -14.40
CA ARG A 327 12.27 12.02 -15.60
C ARG A 327 13.38 11.01 -15.29
N LYS A 328 13.73 10.85 -14.01
CA LYS A 328 14.80 9.97 -13.56
C LYS A 328 14.24 8.67 -12.97
N THR A 329 14.96 7.58 -13.17
CA THR A 329 14.73 6.30 -12.48
C THR A 329 15.08 6.43 -11.00
N PHE A 330 14.69 5.45 -10.19
CA PHE A 330 15.05 5.45 -8.78
C PHE A 330 16.57 5.35 -8.60
N SER A 331 17.27 4.49 -9.35
CA SER A 331 18.74 4.41 -9.32
C SER A 331 19.38 5.75 -9.66
N GLU A 332 19.00 6.37 -10.79
CA GLU A 332 19.55 7.68 -11.19
C GLU A 332 19.33 8.79 -10.15
N ILE A 333 18.23 8.71 -9.39
CA ILE A 333 17.97 9.63 -8.27
C ILE A 333 18.96 9.37 -7.12
N ILE A 334 19.17 8.09 -6.76
CA ILE A 334 20.08 7.72 -5.68
C ILE A 334 21.54 8.02 -6.07
N ASP A 335 21.94 7.70 -7.31
CA ASP A 335 23.26 8.00 -7.86
C ASP A 335 23.53 9.51 -7.84
N TYR A 336 22.59 10.33 -8.31
CA TYR A 336 22.73 11.78 -8.22
C TYR A 336 22.88 12.27 -6.76
N LEU A 337 22.06 11.74 -5.85
CA LEU A 337 22.14 12.11 -4.44
C LEU A 337 23.50 11.71 -3.83
N TYR A 338 24.05 10.57 -4.22
CA TYR A 338 25.32 10.05 -3.71
C TYR A 338 26.54 10.75 -4.35
N GLU A 339 26.56 10.93 -5.66
CA GLU A 339 27.72 11.46 -6.37
C GLU A 339 27.80 12.99 -6.36
N LYS A 340 26.64 13.68 -6.38
CA LYS A 340 26.59 15.15 -6.49
C LYS A 340 26.22 15.80 -5.18
N LYS A 341 25.16 15.31 -4.51
CA LYS A 341 24.65 15.98 -3.32
C LYS A 341 25.37 15.58 -2.03
N LEU A 342 25.81 14.33 -1.91
CA LEU A 342 26.48 13.85 -0.69
C LEU A 342 27.76 14.64 -0.38
N PRO A 343 28.68 14.90 -1.33
CA PRO A 343 29.90 15.66 -1.03
C PRO A 343 29.58 17.06 -0.52
N GLU A 344 28.65 17.78 -1.16
CA GLU A 344 28.20 19.09 -0.70
C GLU A 344 27.60 19.04 0.71
N LEU A 345 26.89 17.97 1.07
CA LEU A 345 26.32 17.83 2.42
C LEU A 345 27.41 17.53 3.45
N GLU A 346 28.45 16.78 3.08
CA GLU A 346 29.59 16.45 3.94
C GLU A 346 30.50 17.66 4.18
N GLU A 347 30.69 18.52 3.18
CA GLU A 347 31.44 19.80 3.33
C GLU A 347 30.74 20.79 4.27
N ASN A 348 29.41 20.74 4.35
CA ASN A 348 28.60 21.64 5.17
C ASN A 348 28.35 21.11 6.60
N LEU A 349 28.85 19.93 6.92
CA LEU A 349 28.68 19.26 8.22
C LEU A 349 29.79 19.68 9.19
#